data_AF-A0A7Z9VC87-F1
#
_entry.id   AF-A0A7Z9VC87-F1
#
_cell.length_a   1.000
_cell.length_b   1.000
_cell.length_c   1.000
_cell.angle_alpha   90.00
_cell.angle_beta   90.00
_cell.angle_gamma   90.00
#
_symmetry.space_group_name_H-M   'P 1'
#
loop_
_entity.id
_entity.type
_entity.pdbx_description
1 polymer ?
#
loop_
_entity_poly.entity_id
_entity_poly.type
_entity_poly.pdbx_seq_one_letter_code
_entity_poly.pdbx_strand_id
1 'polypeptide(L)'
;MLAHETAHLMGLPDLYTYGGVKGPKNPTGPWDIMSSAGRASGFLGWHRHKFGWLDANRKTYVASGTHRFELTPLNASSGVSMITIPVDDPLKPSKVFVVETSQPIRSKGKVQESVGVLVYSVDAKLATGKNPVVVYPKTDLVNAPFHPGDRFEHKDAPMSVKVLKKNEDGSYFMEVQVKSLPPEKIDDK
;
A
#
# COMPACT_ATOMS: atom_id res chain seq x y z
N MET A 1 7.46 -19.84 1.72
CA MET A 1 6.47 -20.85 2.14
C MET A 1 6.31 -20.85 3.65
N LEU A 2 7.34 -21.14 4.47
CA LEU A 2 7.20 -21.09 5.93
C LEU A 2 6.66 -19.75 6.46
N ALA A 3 7.23 -18.61 6.04
CA ALA A 3 6.74 -17.28 6.44
C ALA A 3 5.30 -16.97 5.97
N HIS A 4 4.83 -17.61 4.91
CA HIS A 4 3.46 -17.44 4.38
C HIS A 4 2.47 -18.22 5.26
N GLU A 5 2.76 -19.50 5.54
CA GLU A 5 1.93 -20.33 6.43
C GLU A 5 1.89 -19.77 7.86
N THR A 6 3.02 -19.29 8.38
CA THR A 6 3.06 -18.64 9.70
C THR A 6 2.21 -17.37 9.73
N ALA A 7 2.13 -16.62 8.63
CA ALA A 7 1.30 -15.41 8.57
C ALA A 7 -0.21 -15.71 8.57
N HIS A 8 -0.64 -16.86 8.06
CA HIS A 8 -2.02 -17.34 8.27
C HIS A 8 -2.33 -17.59 9.74
N LEU A 9 -1.39 -18.17 10.49
CA LEU A 9 -1.54 -18.35 11.95
C LEU A 9 -1.67 -17.03 12.70
N MET A 10 -1.15 -15.93 12.12
CA MET A 10 -1.25 -14.56 12.66
C MET A 10 -2.44 -13.77 12.07
N GLY A 11 -3.34 -14.44 11.35
CA GLY A 11 -4.60 -13.84 10.89
C GLY A 11 -4.48 -13.00 9.61
N LEU A 12 -3.46 -13.23 8.76
CA LEU A 12 -3.44 -12.67 7.42
C LEU A 12 -4.19 -13.55 6.40
N PRO A 13 -5.01 -12.93 5.53
CA PRO A 13 -5.67 -13.63 4.44
C PRO A 13 -4.69 -13.89 3.30
N ASP A 14 -4.98 -14.92 2.50
CA ASP A 14 -4.43 -15.01 1.15
C ASP A 14 -4.86 -13.81 0.30
N LEU A 15 -3.88 -13.23 -0.39
CA LEU A 15 -4.08 -12.08 -1.28
C LEU A 15 -4.21 -12.46 -2.76
N TYR A 16 -3.92 -13.71 -3.11
CA TYR A 16 -4.24 -14.23 -4.44
C TYR A 16 -5.69 -14.71 -4.52
N THR A 17 -6.26 -14.63 -5.71
CA THR A 17 -7.68 -14.92 -5.95
C THR A 17 -7.92 -16.43 -6.02
N TYR A 18 -8.88 -16.94 -5.24
CA TYR A 18 -9.40 -18.31 -5.35
C TYR A 18 -10.82 -18.32 -5.92
N GLY A 19 -11.16 -19.39 -6.65
CA GLY A 19 -12.51 -19.54 -7.23
C GLY A 19 -12.83 -18.51 -8.32
N GLY A 20 -13.94 -18.69 -9.02
CA GLY A 20 -14.37 -17.86 -10.17
C GLY A 20 -14.78 -16.42 -9.82
N VAL A 21 -14.08 -15.76 -8.89
CA VAL A 21 -14.32 -14.38 -8.47
C VAL A 21 -14.16 -13.44 -9.66
N LYS A 22 -15.20 -12.65 -9.93
CA LYS A 22 -15.16 -11.61 -10.97
C LYS A 22 -14.20 -10.49 -10.54
N GLY A 23 -13.14 -10.24 -11.31
CA GLY A 23 -12.17 -9.19 -11.06
C GLY A 23 -10.75 -9.54 -11.54
N PRO A 24 -9.77 -8.64 -11.35
CA PRO A 24 -8.37 -8.93 -11.65
C PRO A 24 -7.87 -10.10 -10.80
N LYS A 25 -7.19 -11.05 -11.44
CA LYS A 25 -6.54 -12.18 -10.76
C LYS A 25 -5.28 -11.66 -10.05
N ASN A 26 -5.20 -11.87 -8.74
CA ASN A 26 -4.09 -11.43 -7.89
C ASN A 26 -3.69 -9.96 -8.10
N PRO A 27 -4.55 -9.00 -7.71
CA PRO A 27 -4.27 -7.58 -7.86
C PRO A 27 -3.22 -7.05 -6.89
N THR A 28 -2.78 -7.83 -5.90
CA THR A 28 -1.63 -7.47 -5.06
C THR A 28 -0.31 -7.67 -5.81
N GLY A 29 -0.22 -8.62 -6.74
CA GLY A 29 1.02 -8.85 -7.49
C GLY A 29 2.19 -9.29 -6.60
N PRO A 30 3.46 -9.11 -7.03
CA PRO A 30 4.64 -9.66 -6.35
C PRO A 30 5.09 -8.89 -5.11
N TRP A 31 4.25 -8.03 -4.55
CA TRP A 31 4.66 -7.05 -3.52
C TRP A 31 4.47 -7.52 -2.07
N ASP A 32 3.71 -8.60 -1.86
CA ASP A 32 3.48 -9.16 -0.52
C ASP A 32 3.71 -10.68 -0.49
N ILE A 33 4.27 -11.20 0.60
CA ILE A 33 4.46 -12.65 0.80
C ILE A 33 3.13 -13.42 0.79
N MET A 34 2.03 -12.81 1.22
CA MET A 34 0.68 -13.39 1.17
C MET A 34 0.09 -13.44 -0.25
N SER A 35 0.77 -12.83 -1.22
CA SER A 35 0.38 -12.87 -2.64
C SER A 35 1.35 -13.71 -3.47
N SER A 36 2.66 -13.56 -3.26
CA SER A 36 3.68 -14.25 -4.04
C SER A 36 4.94 -14.49 -3.22
N ALA A 37 4.91 -15.50 -2.34
CA ALA A 37 6.02 -15.81 -1.42
C ALA A 37 7.37 -16.11 -2.11
N GLY A 38 7.38 -16.47 -3.40
CA GLY A 38 8.62 -16.67 -4.17
C GLY A 38 9.17 -15.41 -4.84
N ARG A 39 8.38 -14.33 -4.92
CA ARG A 39 8.74 -13.08 -5.61
C ARG A 39 8.84 -11.89 -4.66
N ALA A 40 7.96 -11.80 -3.68
CA ALA A 40 8.01 -10.75 -2.67
C ALA A 40 9.25 -10.89 -1.79
N SER A 41 9.94 -9.78 -1.54
CA SER A 41 11.06 -9.75 -0.59
C SER A 41 10.62 -9.53 0.87
N GLY A 42 9.33 -9.29 1.10
CA GLY A 42 8.80 -9.01 2.43
C GLY A 42 7.28 -8.78 2.43
N PHE A 43 6.76 -8.46 3.61
CA PHE A 43 5.40 -7.96 3.78
C PHE A 43 5.32 -6.47 3.46
N LEU A 44 4.20 -6.08 2.83
CA LEU A 44 3.79 -4.68 2.71
C LEU A 44 3.78 -4.00 4.09
N GLY A 45 4.00 -2.69 4.10
CA GLY A 45 3.97 -1.87 5.31
C GLY A 45 2.66 -2.04 6.09
N TRP A 46 1.53 -2.21 5.41
CA TRP A 46 0.24 -2.47 6.04
C TRP A 46 0.24 -3.74 6.91
N HIS A 47 0.80 -4.84 6.39
CA HIS A 47 0.88 -6.10 7.14
C HIS A 47 1.90 -6.02 8.28
N ARG A 48 3.02 -5.34 8.08
CA ARG A 48 3.95 -5.03 9.18
C ARG A 48 3.27 -4.22 10.28
N HIS A 49 2.46 -3.22 9.91
CA HIS A 49 1.67 -2.47 10.87
C HIS A 49 0.69 -3.38 11.63
N LYS A 50 -0.07 -4.23 10.93
CA LYS A 50 -1.03 -5.16 11.55
C LYS A 50 -0.36 -6.11 12.55
N PHE A 51 0.89 -6.51 12.29
CA PHE A 51 1.68 -7.34 13.20
C PHE A 51 2.40 -6.56 14.31
N GLY A 52 2.34 -5.23 14.31
CA GLY A 52 3.10 -4.41 15.26
C GLY A 52 4.61 -4.36 14.98
N TRP A 53 5.03 -4.67 13.75
CA TRP A 53 6.45 -4.66 13.32
C TRP A 53 6.89 -3.34 12.67
N LEU A 54 5.97 -2.40 12.51
CA LEU A 54 6.26 -1.04 12.07
C LEU A 54 5.86 -0.07 13.19
N ASP A 55 6.85 0.66 13.72
CA ASP A 55 6.65 1.55 14.85
C ASP A 55 5.63 2.66 14.55
N ALA A 56 4.92 3.13 15.58
CA ALA A 56 3.85 4.09 15.42
C ALA A 56 4.32 5.44 14.83
N ASN A 57 5.55 5.86 15.16
CA ASN A 57 6.16 7.09 14.63
C ASN A 57 6.67 6.95 13.18
N ARG A 58 6.67 5.74 12.63
CA ARG A 58 7.06 5.44 11.23
C ARG A 58 5.86 5.49 10.27
N LYS A 59 4.66 5.75 10.78
CA LYS A 59 3.43 5.81 9.99
C LYS A 59 2.68 7.11 10.21
N THR A 60 1.94 7.55 9.20
CA THR A 60 1.15 8.78 9.23
C THR A 60 -0.23 8.53 8.66
N TYR A 61 -1.24 9.17 9.25
CA TYR A 61 -2.61 9.13 8.78
C TYR A 61 -3.03 10.52 8.26
N VAL A 62 -3.56 10.59 7.04
CA VAL A 62 -3.92 11.86 6.39
C VAL A 62 -5.34 11.78 5.86
N ALA A 63 -6.24 12.61 6.38
CA ALA A 63 -7.65 12.60 6.02
C ALA A 63 -8.09 13.74 5.06
N SER A 64 -7.31 14.82 4.95
CA SER A 64 -7.62 15.94 4.06
C SER A 64 -6.41 16.87 3.86
N GLY A 65 -6.49 17.73 2.84
CA GLY A 65 -5.51 18.78 2.59
C GLY A 65 -4.33 18.34 1.72
N THR A 66 -3.37 19.25 1.54
CA THR A 66 -2.16 19.02 0.76
C THR A 66 -0.97 18.92 1.69
N HIS A 67 -0.20 17.83 1.57
CA HIS A 67 0.92 17.50 2.43
C HIS A 67 2.14 17.15 1.61
N ARG A 68 3.32 17.46 2.12
CA ARG A 68 4.59 17.00 1.55
C ARG A 68 5.26 16.06 2.53
N PHE A 69 5.72 14.93 2.02
CA PHE A 69 6.36 13.89 2.81
C PHE A 69 7.70 13.52 2.19
N GLU A 70 8.64 13.20 3.07
CA GLU A 70 9.80 12.39 2.76
C GLU A 70 9.52 10.96 3.23
N LEU A 71 9.29 10.07 2.27
CA LEU A 71 8.94 8.69 2.53
C LEU A 71 10.19 7.82 2.48
N THR A 72 10.53 7.24 3.62
CA THR A 72 11.71 6.41 3.85
C THR A 72 11.41 4.93 3.64
N PRO A 73 12.41 4.10 3.29
CA PRO A 73 12.28 2.65 3.22
C PRO A 73 11.67 2.02 4.48
N LEU A 74 10.86 0.97 4.32
CA LEU A 74 10.27 0.21 5.44
C LEU A 74 11.30 -0.39 6.42
N ASN A 75 12.56 -0.55 5.98
CA ASN A 75 13.67 -1.04 6.79
C ASN A 75 14.64 0.06 7.24
N ALA A 76 14.37 1.34 6.92
CA ALA A 76 15.12 2.45 7.49
C ALA A 76 14.97 2.45 9.03
N SER A 77 15.83 3.17 9.75
CA SER A 77 15.77 3.28 11.22
C SER A 77 14.81 4.37 11.70
N SER A 78 14.50 5.36 10.86
CA SER A 78 13.68 6.53 11.19
C SER A 78 12.96 7.09 9.96
N GLY A 79 12.12 8.10 10.17
CA GLY A 79 11.32 8.76 9.13
C GLY A 79 9.97 8.11 8.87
N VAL A 80 9.13 8.76 8.07
CA VAL A 80 7.81 8.21 7.70
C VAL A 80 8.02 7.14 6.63
N SER A 81 7.48 5.94 6.81
CA SER A 81 7.61 4.83 5.84
C SER A 81 6.28 4.34 5.27
N MET A 82 5.16 4.73 5.89
CA MET A 82 3.83 4.37 5.43
C MET A 82 2.85 5.51 5.71
N ILE A 83 2.12 5.94 4.69
CA ILE A 83 1.03 6.91 4.81
C ILE A 83 -0.28 6.19 4.54
N THR A 84 -1.26 6.35 5.42
CA THR A 84 -2.61 5.80 5.26
C THR A 84 -3.64 6.91 5.10
N ILE A 85 -4.57 6.72 4.16
CA ILE A 85 -5.55 7.71 3.75
C ILE A 85 -6.93 7.04 3.71
N PRO A 86 -7.93 7.50 4.50
CA PRO A 86 -9.25 6.90 4.52
C PRO A 86 -10.02 7.17 3.23
N VAL A 87 -10.84 6.20 2.82
CA VAL A 87 -11.76 6.35 1.67
C VAL A 87 -13.17 6.73 2.11
N ASP A 88 -13.60 6.30 3.29
CA ASP A 88 -14.95 6.46 3.81
C ASP A 88 -14.97 7.30 5.10
N ASP A 89 -15.19 6.71 6.27
CA ASP A 89 -15.23 7.44 7.54
C ASP A 89 -13.79 7.71 8.04
N PRO A 90 -13.34 8.97 8.17
CA PRO A 90 -12.00 9.28 8.67
C PRO A 90 -11.73 8.83 10.11
N LEU A 91 -12.76 8.61 10.93
CA LEU A 91 -12.61 8.17 12.32
C LEU A 91 -12.57 6.65 12.41
N LYS A 92 -13.30 5.96 11.54
CA LYS A 92 -13.37 4.49 11.51
C LYS A 92 -13.41 3.96 10.08
N PRO A 93 -12.31 4.09 9.32
CA PRO A 93 -12.30 3.75 7.91
C PRO A 93 -12.44 2.25 7.74
N SER A 94 -13.32 1.83 6.82
CA SER A 94 -13.37 0.44 6.41
C SER A 94 -12.46 0.14 5.23
N LYS A 95 -12.11 1.18 4.46
CA LYS A 95 -11.18 1.11 3.36
C LYS A 95 -10.19 2.27 3.42
N VAL A 96 -8.92 1.96 3.16
CA VAL A 96 -7.83 2.93 3.13
C VAL A 96 -7.00 2.77 1.86
N PHE A 97 -6.42 3.86 1.39
CA PHE A 97 -5.23 3.82 0.53
C PHE A 97 -3.98 3.87 1.40
N VAL A 98 -2.94 3.22 0.93
CA VAL A 98 -1.63 3.18 1.54
C VAL A 98 -0.60 3.61 0.50
N VAL A 99 0.32 4.47 0.93
CA VAL A 99 1.47 4.92 0.16
C VAL A 99 2.73 4.58 0.95
N GLU A 100 3.61 3.77 0.37
CA GLU A 100 4.89 3.35 0.97
C GLU A 100 5.97 3.28 -0.12
N THR A 101 7.24 3.18 0.26
CA THR A 101 8.29 2.80 -0.69
C THR A 101 8.20 1.30 -0.97
N SER A 102 8.15 0.90 -2.23
CA SER A 102 8.17 -0.52 -2.62
C SER A 102 9.45 -1.21 -2.16
N GLN A 103 9.33 -2.47 -1.76
CA GLN A 103 10.48 -3.36 -1.61
C GLN A 103 10.90 -3.95 -2.96
N PRO A 104 12.19 -4.32 -3.16
CA PRO A 104 12.60 -5.01 -4.37
C PRO A 104 11.85 -6.35 -4.53
N ILE A 105 11.66 -6.79 -5.77
CA ILE A 105 11.00 -8.07 -6.07
C ILE A 105 11.94 -9.02 -6.78
N ARG A 106 11.72 -10.33 -6.62
CA ARG A 106 12.43 -11.37 -7.37
C ARG A 106 11.67 -11.71 -8.65
N SER A 107 12.40 -11.78 -9.75
CA SER A 107 11.88 -12.17 -11.06
C SER A 107 12.95 -12.96 -11.82
N LYS A 108 12.60 -14.14 -12.33
CA LYS A 108 13.52 -15.03 -13.09
C LYS A 108 14.88 -15.25 -12.39
N GLY A 109 14.86 -15.46 -11.07
CA GLY A 109 16.08 -15.71 -10.27
C GLY A 109 16.95 -14.48 -10.00
N LYS A 110 16.54 -13.28 -10.43
CA LYS A 110 17.24 -12.01 -10.17
C LYS A 110 16.39 -11.11 -9.27
N VAL A 111 17.06 -10.29 -8.46
CA VAL A 111 16.41 -9.21 -7.72
C VAL A 111 16.26 -8.00 -8.65
N GLN A 112 15.06 -7.47 -8.75
CA GLN A 112 14.77 -6.22 -9.42
C GLN A 112 14.89 -5.09 -8.38
N GLU A 113 15.98 -4.34 -8.47
CA GLU A 113 16.32 -3.26 -7.53
C GLU A 113 15.58 -1.95 -7.82
N SER A 114 14.76 -1.90 -8.89
CA SER A 114 13.95 -0.73 -9.18
C SER A 114 12.83 -0.60 -8.15
N VAL A 115 13.13 0.12 -7.08
CA VAL A 115 12.18 0.55 -6.05
C VAL A 115 11.62 1.93 -6.40
N GLY A 116 10.42 2.23 -5.91
CA GLY A 116 9.72 3.50 -6.10
C GLY A 116 8.62 3.67 -5.06
N VAL A 117 7.69 4.59 -5.32
CA VAL A 117 6.51 4.81 -4.47
C VAL A 117 5.42 3.83 -4.89
N LEU A 118 4.99 2.96 -3.98
CA LEU A 118 3.91 2.00 -4.20
C LEU A 118 2.60 2.56 -3.63
N VAL A 119 1.53 2.47 -4.42
CA VAL A 119 0.18 2.85 -3.99
C VAL A 119 -0.73 1.63 -4.05
N TYR A 120 -1.42 1.34 -2.95
CA TYR A 120 -2.38 0.23 -2.88
C TYR A 120 -3.55 0.58 -1.97
N SER A 121 -4.68 -0.11 -2.13
CA SER A 121 -5.81 -0.02 -1.20
C SER A 121 -5.90 -1.26 -0.34
N VAL A 122 -6.40 -1.08 0.88
CA VAL A 122 -6.79 -2.16 1.78
C VAL A 122 -8.27 -1.97 2.14
N ASP A 123 -9.07 -3.01 1.97
CA ASP A 123 -10.48 -3.05 2.32
C ASP A 123 -10.74 -4.12 3.39
N ALA A 124 -11.08 -3.66 4.60
CA ALA A 124 -11.32 -4.52 5.76
C ALA A 124 -12.67 -5.26 5.70
N LYS A 125 -13.59 -4.87 4.80
CA LYS A 125 -14.89 -5.55 4.61
C LYS A 125 -14.77 -6.80 3.74
N LEU A 126 -13.67 -6.96 3.01
CA LEU A 126 -13.48 -8.06 2.08
C LEU A 126 -12.81 -9.25 2.77
N ALA A 127 -13.45 -10.42 2.67
CA ALA A 127 -12.91 -11.69 3.16
C ALA A 127 -11.72 -12.18 2.30
N THR A 128 -10.99 -13.17 2.82
CA THR A 128 -9.92 -13.87 2.10
C THR A 128 -10.34 -14.29 0.69
N GLY A 129 -9.43 -14.16 -0.29
CA GLY A 129 -9.69 -14.51 -1.68
C GLY A 129 -10.61 -13.53 -2.44
N LYS A 130 -11.12 -12.48 -1.78
CA LYS A 130 -11.91 -11.40 -2.42
C LYS A 130 -11.09 -10.13 -2.69
N ASN A 131 -9.77 -10.27 -2.81
CA ASN A 131 -8.83 -9.18 -3.11
C ASN A 131 -8.93 -8.00 -2.11
N PRO A 132 -8.75 -8.24 -0.79
CA PRO A 132 -8.78 -7.16 0.21
C PRO A 132 -7.62 -6.17 0.06
N VAL A 133 -6.56 -6.54 -0.68
CA VAL A 133 -5.43 -5.67 -1.02
C VAL A 133 -5.30 -5.58 -2.53
N VAL A 134 -5.22 -4.35 -3.06
CA VAL A 134 -5.16 -4.06 -4.50
C VAL A 134 -4.06 -3.04 -4.75
N VAL A 135 -3.03 -3.43 -5.52
CA VAL A 135 -1.98 -2.51 -5.97
C VAL A 135 -2.47 -1.76 -7.20
N TYR A 136 -2.23 -0.45 -7.24
CA TYR A 136 -2.52 0.40 -8.37
C TYR A 136 -1.22 0.70 -9.12
N PRO A 137 -0.91 -0.03 -10.19
CA PRO A 137 0.38 0.10 -10.85
C PRO A 137 0.46 1.37 -11.71
N LYS A 138 1.66 1.92 -11.83
CA LYS A 138 1.98 2.92 -12.84
C LYS A 138 1.81 2.37 -14.27
N THR A 139 2.31 1.16 -14.51
CA THR A 139 2.24 0.50 -15.82
C THR A 139 1.61 -0.89 -15.73
N ASP A 140 2.21 -1.78 -14.94
CA ASP A 140 1.73 -3.15 -14.72
C ASP A 140 2.12 -3.61 -13.30
N LEU A 141 1.62 -4.76 -12.84
CA LEU A 141 1.85 -5.22 -11.46
C LEU A 141 3.33 -5.48 -11.12
N VAL A 142 4.20 -5.74 -12.09
CA VAL A 142 5.65 -5.90 -11.87
C VAL A 142 6.34 -4.53 -11.88
N ASN A 143 5.91 -3.63 -12.76
CA ASN A 143 6.38 -2.25 -12.86
C ASN A 143 5.36 -1.28 -12.22
N ALA A 144 4.94 -1.61 -10.99
CA ALA A 144 3.91 -0.89 -10.27
C ALA A 144 4.37 0.44 -9.65
N PRO A 145 5.60 0.57 -9.10
CA PRO A 145 6.00 1.78 -8.39
C PRO A 145 6.07 3.02 -9.28
N PHE A 146 5.77 4.16 -8.69
CA PHE A 146 5.89 5.49 -9.28
C PHE A 146 7.27 6.08 -8.97
N HIS A 147 7.83 6.83 -9.91
CA HIS A 147 9.17 7.42 -9.85
C HIS A 147 9.12 8.96 -9.97
N PRO A 148 10.22 9.69 -9.70
CA PRO A 148 10.22 11.15 -9.79
C PRO A 148 9.69 11.66 -11.13
N GLY A 149 8.74 12.60 -11.07
CA GLY A 149 8.01 13.11 -12.22
C GLY A 149 6.65 12.45 -12.43
N ASP A 150 6.43 11.25 -11.88
CA ASP A 150 5.14 10.56 -12.01
C ASP A 150 4.07 11.12 -11.07
N ARG A 151 2.82 10.91 -11.49
CA ARG A 151 1.62 11.22 -10.72
C ARG A 151 0.68 10.01 -10.67
N PHE A 152 0.20 9.69 -9.48
CA PHE A 152 -0.92 8.80 -9.25
C PHE A 152 -2.21 9.62 -9.13
N GLU A 153 -3.18 9.28 -9.96
CA GLU A 153 -4.58 9.70 -9.84
C GLU A 153 -5.47 8.52 -10.20
N HIS A 154 -6.51 8.28 -9.41
CA HIS A 154 -7.46 7.22 -9.67
C HIS A 154 -8.86 7.63 -9.23
N LYS A 155 -9.89 7.25 -9.99
CA LYS A 155 -11.29 7.60 -9.70
C LYS A 155 -11.78 7.09 -8.33
N ASP A 156 -11.26 5.95 -7.90
CA ASP A 156 -11.61 5.32 -6.63
C ASP A 156 -10.76 5.83 -5.45
N ALA A 157 -9.78 6.70 -5.72
CA ALA A 157 -8.90 7.26 -4.70
C ALA A 157 -9.39 8.66 -4.27
N PRO A 158 -9.50 8.92 -2.96
CA PRO A 158 -9.80 10.25 -2.44
C PRO A 158 -8.58 11.19 -2.50
N MET A 159 -7.49 10.76 -3.15
CA MET A 159 -6.20 11.44 -3.13
C MET A 159 -5.49 11.37 -4.48
N SER A 160 -4.50 12.24 -4.65
CA SER A 160 -3.47 12.12 -5.68
C SER A 160 -2.09 12.15 -5.04
N VAL A 161 -1.12 11.48 -5.66
CA VAL A 161 0.29 11.51 -5.24
C VAL A 161 1.12 12.02 -6.41
N LYS A 162 2.00 12.98 -6.17
CA LYS A 162 3.03 13.41 -7.11
C LYS A 162 4.40 13.10 -6.53
N VAL A 163 5.18 12.26 -7.21
CA VAL A 163 6.54 11.93 -6.78
C VAL A 163 7.48 13.01 -7.32
N LEU A 164 8.13 13.74 -6.43
CA LEU A 164 8.92 14.92 -6.79
C LEU A 164 10.39 14.57 -7.01
N LYS A 165 10.97 13.79 -6.11
CA LYS A 165 12.41 13.48 -6.11
C LYS A 165 12.69 12.16 -5.40
N LYS A 166 13.76 11.48 -5.82
CA LYS A 166 14.42 10.42 -5.07
C LYS A 166 15.70 10.97 -4.44
N ASN A 167 15.91 10.73 -3.16
CA ASN A 167 17.12 11.11 -2.44
C ASN A 167 18.17 9.99 -2.50
N GLU A 168 19.42 10.32 -2.16
CA GLU A 168 20.56 9.39 -2.21
C GLU A 168 20.42 8.24 -1.20
N ASP A 169 19.76 8.50 -0.08
CA ASP A 169 19.45 7.50 0.96
C ASP A 169 18.31 6.53 0.57
N GLY A 170 17.74 6.70 -0.63
CA GLY A 170 16.65 5.90 -1.15
C GLY A 170 15.26 6.35 -0.72
N SER A 171 15.13 7.45 0.05
CA SER A 171 13.85 8.06 0.36
C SER A 171 13.26 8.81 -0.85
N TYR A 172 11.95 9.03 -0.83
CA TYR A 172 11.21 9.72 -1.88
C TYR A 172 10.49 10.93 -1.33
N PHE A 173 10.78 12.10 -1.90
CA PHE A 173 10.03 13.31 -1.64
C PHE A 173 8.79 13.35 -2.53
N MET A 174 7.62 13.56 -1.93
CA MET A 174 6.35 13.55 -2.64
C MET A 174 5.36 14.55 -2.07
N GLU A 175 4.40 14.94 -2.90
CA GLU A 175 3.23 15.70 -2.52
C GLU A 175 2.00 14.80 -2.58
N VAL A 176 1.25 14.76 -1.48
CA VAL A 176 -0.01 14.01 -1.37
C VAL A 176 -1.13 15.02 -1.17
N GLN A 177 -2.09 15.02 -2.08
CA GLN A 177 -3.27 15.86 -1.98
C GLN A 177 -4.48 14.98 -1.71
N VAL A 178 -5.13 15.17 -0.55
CA VAL A 178 -6.31 14.42 -0.12
C VAL A 178 -7.53 15.32 -0.16
N LYS A 179 -8.57 14.88 -0.86
CA LYS A 179 -9.86 15.55 -0.91
C LYS A 179 -10.54 15.42 0.45
N SER A 180 -11.10 16.51 0.95
CA SER A 180 -11.93 16.45 2.17
C SER A 180 -13.13 15.54 1.91
N LEU A 181 -13.33 14.56 2.77
CA LEU A 181 -14.55 13.76 2.78
C LEU A 181 -15.71 14.66 3.23
N PRO A 182 -16.87 14.60 2.57
CA PRO A 182 -18.02 15.40 2.99
C PRO A 182 -18.40 14.99 4.43
N PRO A 183 -18.82 15.96 5.28
CA PRO A 183 -19.30 15.62 6.62
C PRO A 183 -20.48 14.66 6.51
N GLU A 184 -20.52 13.68 7.41
CA GLU A 184 -21.62 12.71 7.51
C GLU A 184 -22.95 13.47 7.58
N LYS A 185 -23.91 13.11 6.72
CA LYS A 185 -25.28 13.61 6.91
C LYS A 185 -25.77 12.98 8.21
N ILE A 186 -25.93 13.79 9.25
CA ILE A 186 -26.67 13.40 10.44
C ILE A 186 -28.12 13.22 9.95
N ASP A 187 -28.52 11.96 9.72
CA ASP A 187 -29.92 11.62 9.55
C ASP A 187 -30.57 11.74 10.94
N ASP A 188 -31.22 12.88 11.19
CA ASP A 188 -32.15 13.03 12.31
C ASP A 188 -33.27 11.99 12.14
N LYS A 189 -33.29 10.99 13.02
CA LYS A 189 -34.43 10.09 13.26
C LYS A 189 -34.82 10.12 14.72
#